data_AF-A0A7W1L3Z8-F1
#
_entry.id   AF-A0A7W1L3Z8-F1
#
_cell.length_a   1.000
_cell.length_b   1.000
_cell.length_c   1.000
_cell.angle_alpha   90.00
_cell.angle_beta   90.00
_cell.angle_gamma   90.00
#
_symmetry.space_group_name_H-M   'P 1'
#
loop_
_entity.id
_entity.type
_entity.pdbx_description
1 polymer ?
#
loop_
_entity_poly.entity_id
_entity_poly.type
_entity_poly.pdbx_seq_one_letter_code
_entity_poly.pdbx_strand_id
1 'polypeptide(L)'
;MNAPAEPAAYVGLPPPPKASLTETRHYFQALDNFFRVFAIRPGDRVMMLTDPLLDPRVVDAVSGLAKARGATVNVFMAPTTTLPRIPEELKPLLAQAQFVVSTWFCSIEDPFNVAQRKAGQRWVKTTYFRDLDLLHTPQARFPVELVGEIIRATERRFPKDVDFTLRFTDERGSDLAIPYTRAMREAMFAGNRWRGKMTADEPGCYVHYLPTHGPNFWDSTAMQHDTGAAIAIDGALYPQWAIGFAQPFAENIAVVFENRYVSAVHGASDEARILRGMLMGGKLIEGGGCGFNPKAPRHTIYPAGSNAPGALHFGIDLAKPSDYIRKMMPLWEEPPIHQDLVTFDTTVTTNGTTIIDRGFLMALRDPTVVAMASRYGDPVDLLEGSV
;
A
#
# COMPACT_ATOMS: atom_id res chain seq x y z
N MET A 1 -53.96 22.41 -9.81
CA MET A 1 -52.81 22.70 -8.93
C MET A 1 -51.57 22.47 -9.76
N ASN A 2 -50.80 23.52 -10.04
CA ASN A 2 -49.54 23.41 -10.79
C ASN A 2 -48.49 22.78 -9.87
N ALA A 3 -47.76 21.80 -10.40
CA ALA A 3 -46.61 21.23 -9.72
C ALA A 3 -45.60 22.35 -9.37
N PRO A 4 -44.96 22.29 -8.18
CA PRO A 4 -43.94 23.27 -7.83
C PRO A 4 -42.80 23.19 -8.87
N ALA A 5 -42.41 24.35 -9.39
CA ALA A 5 -41.25 24.46 -10.26
C ALA A 5 -40.02 23.91 -9.54
N GLU A 6 -39.24 23.08 -10.23
CA GLU A 6 -37.95 22.62 -9.73
C GLU A 6 -37.10 23.82 -9.30
N PRO A 7 -36.49 23.80 -8.11
CA PRO A 7 -35.63 24.89 -7.68
C PRO A 7 -34.49 25.05 -8.69
N ALA A 8 -34.25 26.29 -9.12
CA ALA A 8 -33.12 26.63 -9.97
C ALA A 8 -31.84 26.06 -9.33
N ALA A 9 -31.09 25.27 -10.08
CA ALA A 9 -29.81 24.71 -9.63
C ALA A 9 -28.88 25.87 -9.27
N TYR A 10 -28.69 26.12 -7.98
CA TYR A 10 -27.75 27.13 -7.51
C TYR A 10 -26.33 26.68 -7.87
N VAL A 11 -25.68 27.42 -8.76
CA VAL A 11 -24.28 27.18 -9.12
C VAL A 11 -23.40 28.04 -8.21
N GLY A 12 -22.84 27.42 -7.17
CA GLY A 12 -21.95 28.07 -6.21
C GLY A 12 -20.45 27.92 -6.51
N LEU A 13 -20.09 27.10 -7.50
CA LEU A 13 -18.71 26.80 -7.89
C LEU A 13 -18.56 26.86 -9.42
N PRO A 14 -17.40 27.26 -9.95
CA PRO A 14 -17.15 27.17 -11.39
C PRO A 14 -17.27 25.71 -11.86
N PRO A 15 -17.75 25.46 -13.09
CA PRO A 15 -17.72 24.11 -13.65
C PRO A 15 -16.26 23.63 -13.73
N PRO A 16 -16.00 22.32 -13.57
CA PRO A 16 -14.67 21.78 -13.72
C PRO A 16 -14.13 22.09 -15.14
N PRO A 17 -12.82 22.30 -15.30
CA PRO A 17 -12.21 22.44 -16.62
C PRO A 17 -12.58 21.26 -17.51
N LYS A 18 -12.83 21.52 -18.80
CA LYS A 18 -13.09 20.44 -19.77
C LYS A 18 -11.89 19.48 -19.78
N ALA A 19 -12.15 18.18 -19.63
CA ALA A 19 -11.10 17.17 -19.51
C ALA A 19 -10.12 17.21 -20.70
N SER A 20 -10.65 17.41 -21.92
CA SER A 20 -9.87 17.56 -23.16
C SER A 20 -8.83 18.70 -23.14
N LEU A 21 -8.94 19.67 -22.22
CA LEU A 21 -7.96 20.75 -22.06
C LEU A 21 -6.79 20.39 -21.15
N THR A 22 -6.94 19.34 -20.32
CA THR A 22 -5.99 19.02 -19.25
C THR A 22 -5.45 17.60 -19.31
N GLU A 23 -6.17 16.68 -19.95
CA GLU A 23 -5.84 15.25 -20.05
C GLU A 23 -4.45 15.01 -20.63
N THR A 24 -4.09 15.65 -21.74
CA THR A 24 -2.77 15.48 -22.35
C THR A 24 -1.66 15.86 -21.36
N ARG A 25 -1.76 17.03 -20.72
CA ARG A 25 -0.78 17.47 -19.72
C ARG A 25 -0.69 16.49 -18.55
N HIS A 26 -1.83 16.06 -18.02
CA HIS A 26 -1.89 15.13 -16.89
C HIS A 26 -1.30 13.76 -17.23
N TYR A 27 -1.57 13.27 -18.44
CA TYR A 27 -1.03 12.01 -18.92
C TYR A 27 0.50 12.05 -19.06
N PHE A 28 1.06 13.13 -19.61
CA PHE A 28 2.52 13.29 -19.69
C PHE A 28 3.19 13.39 -18.32
N GLN A 29 2.53 13.99 -17.31
CA GLN A 29 3.02 13.97 -15.93
C GLN A 29 3.04 12.54 -15.35
N ALA A 30 1.98 11.76 -15.58
CA ALA A 30 1.93 10.37 -15.14
C ALA A 30 2.98 9.49 -15.84
N LEU A 31 3.21 9.72 -17.13
CA LEU A 31 4.26 9.05 -17.90
C LEU A 31 5.66 9.37 -17.38
N ASP A 32 5.94 10.64 -17.03
CA ASP A 32 7.22 11.01 -16.41
C ASP A 32 7.44 10.22 -15.11
N ASN A 33 6.45 10.19 -14.22
CA ASN A 33 6.50 9.37 -13.01
C ASN A 33 6.71 7.88 -13.31
N PHE A 34 5.99 7.31 -14.28
CA PHE A 34 6.15 5.92 -14.71
C PHE A 34 7.59 5.65 -15.16
N PHE A 35 8.15 6.48 -16.04
CA PHE A 35 9.52 6.31 -16.54
C PHE A 35 10.55 6.45 -15.43
N ARG A 36 10.35 7.41 -14.54
CA ARG A 36 11.26 7.69 -13.43
C ARG A 36 11.26 6.55 -12.42
N VAL A 37 10.11 6.07 -11.98
CA VAL A 37 10.01 4.96 -11.01
C VAL A 37 10.67 3.69 -11.55
N PHE A 38 10.39 3.35 -12.82
CA PHE A 38 10.94 2.14 -13.42
C PHE A 38 12.44 2.25 -13.68
N ALA A 39 12.99 3.44 -13.97
CA ALA A 39 14.44 3.66 -14.05
C ALA A 39 15.23 2.57 -14.84
N ILE A 40 14.63 2.02 -15.90
CA ILE A 40 15.27 1.01 -16.75
C ILE A 40 16.45 1.64 -17.48
N ARG A 41 17.58 0.94 -17.49
CA ARG A 41 18.87 1.39 -18.01
C ARG A 41 19.23 0.68 -19.32
N PRO A 42 20.08 1.30 -20.16
CA PRO A 42 20.68 0.60 -21.29
C PRO A 42 21.37 -0.69 -20.86
N GLY A 43 21.11 -1.76 -21.60
CA GLY A 43 21.68 -3.09 -21.34
C GLY A 43 21.02 -3.88 -20.22
N ASP A 44 20.02 -3.34 -19.50
CA ASP A 44 19.26 -4.15 -18.53
C ASP A 44 18.59 -5.34 -19.26
N ARG A 45 18.66 -6.51 -18.63
CA ARG A 45 17.74 -7.61 -18.89
C ARG A 45 16.57 -7.46 -17.94
N VAL A 46 15.41 -7.09 -18.47
CA VAL A 46 14.17 -6.93 -17.75
C VAL A 46 13.43 -8.26 -17.72
N MET A 47 13.01 -8.71 -16.54
CA MET A 47 12.07 -9.83 -16.39
C MET A 47 10.73 -9.30 -15.85
N MET A 48 9.64 -9.59 -16.56
CA MET A 48 8.30 -9.34 -16.07
C MET A 48 7.67 -10.64 -15.56
N LEU A 49 7.33 -10.65 -14.28
CA LEU A 49 6.55 -11.70 -13.63
C LEU A 49 5.07 -11.29 -13.64
N THR A 50 4.30 -11.91 -14.52
CA THR A 50 2.92 -11.54 -14.87
C THR A 50 1.94 -12.66 -14.56
N ASP A 51 0.67 -12.34 -14.50
CA ASP A 51 -0.42 -13.28 -14.19
C ASP A 51 -1.64 -12.98 -15.07
N PRO A 52 -2.66 -13.87 -15.12
CA PRO A 52 -3.79 -13.73 -16.03
C PRO A 52 -4.71 -12.52 -15.81
N LEU A 53 -4.61 -11.83 -14.66
CA LEU A 53 -5.42 -10.64 -14.36
C LEU A 53 -4.72 -9.33 -14.73
N LEU A 54 -3.48 -9.38 -15.23
CA LEU A 54 -2.76 -8.16 -15.62
C LEU A 54 -3.23 -7.69 -16.98
N ASP A 55 -3.56 -6.40 -17.10
CA ASP A 55 -3.79 -5.77 -18.40
C ASP A 55 -2.55 -5.93 -19.32
N PRO A 56 -2.66 -6.60 -20.48
CA PRO A 56 -1.55 -6.79 -21.40
C PRO A 56 -0.91 -5.47 -21.85
N ARG A 57 -1.67 -4.35 -21.86
CA ARG A 57 -1.12 -3.03 -22.21
C ARG A 57 -0.05 -2.57 -21.22
N VAL A 58 -0.09 -3.02 -19.96
CA VAL A 58 0.98 -2.77 -18.98
C VAL A 58 2.27 -3.48 -19.38
N VAL A 59 2.17 -4.72 -19.88
CA VAL A 59 3.33 -5.48 -20.41
C VAL A 59 3.93 -4.76 -21.61
N ASP A 60 3.08 -4.29 -22.53
CA ASP A 60 3.52 -3.53 -23.70
C ASP A 60 4.17 -2.19 -23.33
N ALA A 61 3.62 -1.47 -22.34
CA ALA A 61 4.18 -0.19 -21.88
C ALA A 61 5.57 -0.36 -21.26
N VAL A 62 5.75 -1.35 -20.37
CA VAL A 62 7.05 -1.67 -19.78
C VAL A 62 8.02 -2.16 -20.86
N SER A 63 7.55 -3.00 -21.79
CA SER A 63 8.36 -3.51 -22.89
C SER A 63 8.83 -2.40 -23.84
N GLY A 64 7.94 -1.46 -24.15
CA GLY A 64 8.23 -0.27 -24.95
C GLY A 64 9.24 0.63 -24.26
N LEU A 65 9.07 0.90 -22.96
CA LEU A 65 10.03 1.67 -22.17
C LEU A 65 11.42 1.01 -22.18
N ALA A 66 11.49 -0.30 -21.94
CA ALA A 66 12.74 -1.03 -21.95
C ALA A 66 13.45 -0.96 -23.32
N LYS A 67 12.72 -1.22 -24.41
CA LYS A 67 13.26 -1.10 -25.78
C LYS A 67 13.75 0.31 -26.08
N ALA A 68 12.99 1.34 -25.70
CA ALA A 68 13.39 2.74 -25.87
C ALA A 68 14.66 3.10 -25.10
N ARG A 69 14.99 2.36 -24.03
CA ARG A 69 16.22 2.52 -23.25
C ARG A 69 17.36 1.61 -23.70
N GLY A 70 17.18 0.76 -24.72
CA GLY A 70 18.19 -0.21 -25.16
C GLY A 70 18.34 -1.40 -24.21
N ALA A 71 17.27 -1.77 -23.51
CA ALA A 71 17.17 -2.96 -22.66
C ALA A 71 16.45 -4.11 -23.40
N THR A 72 16.62 -5.34 -22.91
CA THR A 72 15.86 -6.51 -23.38
C THR A 72 14.79 -6.90 -22.36
N VAL A 73 13.73 -7.55 -22.80
CA VAL A 73 12.59 -7.91 -21.96
C VAL A 73 12.22 -9.36 -22.20
N ASN A 74 12.12 -10.11 -21.11
CA ASN A 74 11.46 -11.41 -21.06
C ASN A 74 10.21 -11.29 -20.20
N VAL A 75 9.13 -11.92 -20.65
CA VAL A 75 7.86 -11.94 -19.92
C VAL A 75 7.55 -13.39 -19.60
N PHE A 76 7.25 -13.65 -18.33
CA PHE A 76 6.72 -14.92 -17.89
C PHE A 76 5.32 -14.70 -17.32
N MET A 77 4.33 -15.39 -17.87
CA MET A 77 2.95 -15.38 -17.39
C MET A 77 2.67 -16.67 -16.62
N ALA A 78 2.35 -16.53 -15.35
CA ALA A 78 1.90 -17.65 -14.53
C ALA A 78 0.53 -18.15 -15.02
N PRO A 79 0.22 -19.45 -14.85
CA PRO A 79 -1.11 -19.98 -15.14
C PRO A 79 -2.18 -19.52 -14.13
N THR A 80 -1.77 -18.92 -13.01
CA THR A 80 -2.64 -18.47 -11.92
C THR A 80 -2.06 -17.22 -11.26
N THR A 81 -2.88 -16.47 -10.54
CA THR A 81 -2.46 -15.36 -9.68
C THR A 81 -1.94 -15.84 -8.32
N THR A 82 -2.35 -17.03 -7.87
CA THR A 82 -2.02 -17.59 -6.55
C THR A 82 -0.81 -18.53 -6.63
N LEU A 83 0.40 -17.97 -6.71
CA LEU A 83 1.62 -18.77 -6.65
C LEU A 83 2.14 -18.87 -5.21
N PRO A 84 2.35 -20.07 -4.65
CA PRO A 84 2.83 -20.22 -3.28
C PRO A 84 4.32 -19.89 -3.11
N ARG A 85 5.10 -19.95 -4.20
CA ARG A 85 6.55 -19.66 -4.25
C ARG A 85 6.97 -19.39 -5.69
N ILE A 86 8.19 -18.90 -5.88
CA ILE A 86 8.78 -18.79 -7.22
C ILE A 86 9.04 -20.20 -7.80
N PRO A 87 8.56 -20.53 -9.01
CA PRO A 87 8.86 -21.81 -9.66
C PRO A 87 10.38 -22.03 -9.83
N GLU A 88 10.87 -23.24 -9.54
CA GLU A 88 12.31 -23.53 -9.56
C GLU A 88 12.89 -23.37 -10.97
N GLU A 89 12.15 -23.76 -11.98
CA GLU A 89 12.48 -23.64 -13.39
C GLU A 89 12.66 -22.19 -13.86
N LEU A 90 12.06 -21.22 -13.15
CA LEU A 90 12.15 -19.80 -13.49
C LEU A 90 13.37 -19.12 -12.86
N LYS A 91 13.91 -19.66 -11.76
CA LYS A 91 15.03 -19.04 -11.02
C LYS A 91 16.27 -18.78 -11.89
N PRO A 92 16.71 -19.68 -12.80
CA PRO A 92 17.85 -19.41 -13.66
C PRO A 92 17.63 -18.23 -14.63
N LEU A 93 16.39 -18.00 -15.07
CA LEU A 93 16.06 -16.85 -15.91
C LEU A 93 16.00 -15.57 -15.07
N LEU A 94 15.40 -15.63 -13.88
CA LEU A 94 15.36 -14.51 -12.94
C LEU A 94 16.77 -14.07 -12.50
N ALA A 95 17.68 -14.99 -12.23
CA ALA A 95 19.05 -14.66 -11.82
C ALA A 95 19.85 -13.88 -12.89
N GLN A 96 19.44 -13.98 -14.16
CA GLN A 96 20.09 -13.24 -15.25
C GLN A 96 19.58 -11.81 -15.42
N ALA A 97 18.42 -11.49 -14.83
CA ALA A 97 17.81 -10.17 -14.94
C ALA A 97 18.54 -9.15 -14.06
N GLN A 98 18.68 -7.91 -14.54
CA GLN A 98 19.14 -6.79 -13.71
C GLN A 98 17.95 -6.03 -13.11
N PHE A 99 16.79 -6.14 -13.76
CA PHE A 99 15.58 -5.42 -13.42
C PHE A 99 14.36 -6.34 -13.48
N VAL A 100 13.54 -6.33 -12.44
CA VAL A 100 12.36 -7.20 -12.34
C VAL A 100 11.11 -6.35 -12.09
N VAL A 101 10.06 -6.62 -12.85
CA VAL A 101 8.72 -6.07 -12.63
C VAL A 101 7.81 -7.23 -12.22
N SER A 102 7.12 -7.12 -11.10
CA SER A 102 6.36 -8.25 -10.55
C SER A 102 4.96 -7.87 -10.09
N THR A 103 4.00 -8.70 -10.49
CA THR A 103 2.63 -8.72 -9.95
C THR A 103 2.48 -9.72 -8.80
N TRP A 104 3.36 -10.71 -8.67
CA TRP A 104 3.15 -11.89 -7.81
C TRP A 104 3.41 -11.64 -6.33
N PHE A 105 2.46 -11.96 -5.47
CA PHE A 105 2.60 -11.78 -4.02
C PHE A 105 3.81 -12.53 -3.44
N CYS A 106 3.99 -13.80 -3.80
CA CYS A 106 5.11 -14.61 -3.30
C CYS A 106 6.50 -14.03 -3.61
N SER A 107 6.62 -13.13 -4.60
CA SER A 107 7.91 -12.56 -4.98
C SER A 107 8.52 -11.61 -3.95
N ILE A 108 7.72 -11.12 -2.99
CA ILE A 108 8.13 -10.14 -1.98
C ILE A 108 9.09 -10.79 -0.99
N GLU A 109 8.72 -11.91 -0.37
CA GLU A 109 9.50 -12.53 0.70
C GLU A 109 10.21 -13.82 0.30
N ASP A 110 10.08 -14.28 -0.96
CA ASP A 110 10.79 -15.46 -1.44
C ASP A 110 12.31 -15.34 -1.18
N PRO A 111 12.94 -16.28 -0.46
CA PRO A 111 14.34 -16.20 -0.09
C PRO A 111 15.29 -16.04 -1.28
N PHE A 112 14.97 -16.64 -2.43
CA PHE A 112 15.76 -16.47 -3.64
C PHE A 112 15.72 -15.03 -4.13
N ASN A 113 14.52 -14.42 -4.19
CA ASN A 113 14.39 -13.02 -4.63
C ASN A 113 15.02 -12.03 -3.65
N VAL A 114 14.91 -12.29 -2.33
CA VAL A 114 15.61 -11.51 -1.30
C VAL A 114 17.12 -11.55 -1.55
N ALA A 115 17.68 -12.73 -1.85
CA ALA A 115 19.10 -12.87 -2.17
C ALA A 115 19.48 -12.13 -3.47
N GLN A 116 18.66 -12.20 -4.52
CA GLN A 116 18.91 -11.45 -5.77
C GLN A 116 18.91 -9.94 -5.55
N ARG A 117 17.99 -9.41 -4.73
CA ARG A 117 17.99 -7.99 -4.35
C ARG A 117 19.24 -7.61 -3.56
N LYS A 118 19.66 -8.44 -2.59
CA LYS A 118 20.93 -8.21 -1.87
C LYS A 118 22.15 -8.23 -2.81
N ALA A 119 22.10 -9.00 -3.91
CA ALA A 119 23.12 -9.02 -4.95
C ALA A 119 23.04 -7.84 -5.94
N GLY A 120 22.09 -6.91 -5.77
CA GLY A 120 21.98 -5.69 -6.55
C GLY A 120 20.85 -5.65 -7.58
N GLN A 121 20.07 -6.73 -7.73
CA GLN A 121 18.91 -6.75 -8.64
C GLN A 121 17.85 -5.72 -8.21
N ARG A 122 17.29 -4.99 -9.17
CA ARG A 122 16.35 -3.88 -8.94
C ARG A 122 14.92 -4.30 -9.24
N TRP A 123 13.97 -3.90 -8.40
CA TRP A 123 12.60 -4.43 -8.44
C TRP A 123 11.54 -3.33 -8.37
N VAL A 124 10.51 -3.48 -9.22
CA VAL A 124 9.24 -2.75 -9.13
C VAL A 124 8.09 -3.73 -8.95
N LYS A 125 7.34 -3.56 -7.87
CA LYS A 125 6.10 -4.27 -7.60
C LYS A 125 4.93 -3.46 -8.15
N THR A 126 4.03 -4.09 -8.92
CA THR A 126 2.89 -3.41 -9.57
C THR A 126 1.53 -3.86 -9.01
N THR A 127 1.44 -4.16 -7.70
CA THR A 127 0.18 -4.63 -7.08
C THR A 127 -0.99 -3.69 -7.37
N TYR A 128 -0.75 -2.38 -7.31
CA TYR A 128 -1.76 -1.33 -7.54
C TYR A 128 -1.79 -0.81 -8.98
N PHE A 129 -0.91 -1.30 -9.86
CA PHE A 129 -0.82 -0.87 -11.26
C PHE A 129 -1.02 -2.05 -12.19
N ARG A 130 -2.27 -2.51 -12.24
CA ARG A 130 -2.70 -3.68 -13.01
C ARG A 130 -3.44 -3.35 -14.30
N ASP A 131 -3.77 -2.08 -14.48
CA ASP A 131 -4.51 -1.54 -15.62
C ASP A 131 -3.78 -0.29 -16.11
N LEU A 132 -3.48 -0.21 -17.42
CA LEU A 132 -2.76 0.92 -17.98
C LEU A 132 -3.56 2.24 -17.83
N ASP A 133 -4.89 2.15 -17.77
CA ASP A 133 -5.75 3.34 -17.66
C ASP A 133 -5.58 4.06 -16.31
N LEU A 134 -4.93 3.42 -15.33
CA LEU A 134 -4.51 4.07 -14.09
C LEU A 134 -3.57 5.26 -14.32
N LEU A 135 -2.86 5.32 -15.45
CA LEU A 135 -2.06 6.50 -15.84
C LEU A 135 -2.90 7.77 -16.05
N HIS A 136 -4.22 7.64 -16.22
CA HIS A 136 -5.14 8.77 -16.33
C HIS A 136 -5.66 9.27 -14.97
N THR A 137 -5.23 8.65 -13.87
CA THR A 137 -5.68 9.03 -12.52
C THR A 137 -4.83 10.15 -11.89
N PRO A 138 -5.39 10.95 -10.97
CA PRO A 138 -4.63 11.95 -10.21
C PRO A 138 -3.44 11.38 -9.43
N GLN A 139 -3.55 10.18 -8.86
CA GLN A 139 -2.46 9.52 -8.11
C GLN A 139 -1.25 9.16 -8.98
N ALA A 140 -1.45 8.82 -10.26
CA ALA A 140 -0.34 8.46 -11.15
C ALA A 140 0.58 9.65 -11.48
N ARG A 141 0.04 10.87 -11.42
CA ARG A 141 0.76 12.13 -11.67
C ARG A 141 1.18 12.87 -10.39
N PHE A 142 0.94 12.30 -9.21
CA PHE A 142 1.41 12.92 -7.96
C PHE A 142 2.95 12.85 -7.88
N PRO A 143 3.67 13.93 -7.54
CA PRO A 143 5.13 13.94 -7.61
C PRO A 143 5.79 12.85 -6.74
N VAL A 144 6.55 11.95 -7.36
CA VAL A 144 7.10 10.78 -6.65
C VAL A 144 8.08 11.13 -5.54
N GLU A 145 8.84 12.22 -5.69
CA GLU A 145 9.77 12.67 -4.66
C GLU A 145 9.05 13.27 -3.47
N LEU A 146 7.87 13.87 -3.70
CA LEU A 146 7.03 14.41 -2.64
C LEU A 146 6.43 13.29 -1.80
N VAL A 147 6.03 12.16 -2.40
CA VAL A 147 5.67 10.93 -1.64
C VAL A 147 6.82 10.53 -0.71
N GLY A 148 8.05 10.51 -1.22
CA GLY A 148 9.24 10.20 -0.44
C GLY A 148 9.47 11.17 0.73
N GLU A 149 9.21 12.47 0.53
CA GLU A 149 9.33 13.46 1.61
C GLU A 149 8.22 13.34 2.65
N ILE A 150 6.98 13.04 2.26
CA ILE A 150 5.89 12.77 3.21
C ILE A 150 6.26 11.56 4.09
N ILE A 151 6.86 10.51 3.52
CA ILE A 151 7.30 9.34 4.29
C ILE A 151 8.41 9.73 5.28
N ARG A 152 9.45 10.44 4.84
CA ARG A 152 10.53 10.91 5.74
C ARG A 152 10.00 11.83 6.83
N ALA A 153 9.06 12.72 6.51
CA ALA A 153 8.38 13.56 7.48
C ALA A 153 7.59 12.74 8.50
N THR A 154 6.96 11.66 8.05
CA THR A 154 6.26 10.72 8.93
C THR A 154 7.23 10.01 9.87
N GLU A 155 8.36 9.48 9.36
CA GLU A 155 9.43 8.85 10.15
C GLU A 155 9.94 9.78 11.26
N ARG A 156 10.15 11.07 10.95
CA ARG A 156 10.65 12.06 11.92
C ARG A 156 9.73 12.25 13.13
N ARG A 157 8.46 11.87 13.04
CA ARG A 157 7.49 11.95 14.14
C ARG A 157 7.62 10.81 15.15
N PHE A 158 8.34 9.74 14.81
CA PHE A 158 8.59 8.63 15.73
C PHE A 158 9.76 8.96 16.65
N PRO A 159 9.68 8.61 17.96
CA PRO A 159 10.80 8.73 18.88
C PRO A 159 12.05 8.02 18.36
N LYS A 160 13.20 8.62 18.60
CA LYS A 160 14.52 8.04 18.34
C LYS A 160 15.19 7.73 19.67
N ASP A 161 15.97 6.65 19.70
CA ASP A 161 16.83 6.26 20.83
C ASP A 161 16.11 5.92 22.14
N VAL A 162 14.79 5.86 22.15
CA VAL A 162 13.96 5.47 23.31
C VAL A 162 12.92 4.45 22.90
N ASP A 163 12.51 3.62 23.86
CA ASP A 163 11.35 2.75 23.71
C ASP A 163 10.06 3.59 23.75
N PHE A 164 9.03 3.12 23.04
CA PHE A 164 7.74 3.79 22.98
C PHE A 164 6.62 2.80 22.68
N THR A 165 5.38 3.25 22.85
CA THR A 165 4.20 2.50 22.41
C THR A 165 3.55 3.25 21.26
N LEU A 166 3.34 2.55 20.15
CA LEU A 166 2.49 3.03 19.07
C LEU A 166 1.05 2.65 19.39
N ARG A 167 0.16 3.64 19.47
CA ARG A 167 -1.23 3.43 19.85
C ARG A 167 -2.17 3.87 18.74
N PHE A 168 -3.13 3.01 18.41
CA PHE A 168 -4.16 3.21 17.39
C PHE A 168 -5.51 3.33 18.09
N THR A 169 -6.17 4.49 17.99
CA THR A 169 -7.45 4.76 18.65
C THR A 169 -8.46 5.42 17.73
N ASP A 170 -9.75 5.19 17.95
CA ASP A 170 -10.83 5.90 17.25
C ASP A 170 -12.10 5.98 18.10
N GLU A 171 -13.11 6.71 17.60
CA GLU A 171 -14.40 6.90 18.27
C GLU A 171 -15.28 5.64 18.30
N ARG A 172 -14.99 4.62 17.47
CA ARG A 172 -15.71 3.33 17.50
C ARG A 172 -15.27 2.46 18.67
N GLY A 173 -14.15 2.79 19.30
CA GLY A 173 -13.59 2.07 20.44
C GLY A 173 -12.35 1.26 20.09
N SER A 174 -11.71 1.47 18.93
CA SER A 174 -10.40 0.90 18.68
C SER A 174 -9.42 1.43 19.73
N ASP A 175 -8.60 0.53 20.23
CA ASP A 175 -7.50 0.81 21.14
C ASP A 175 -6.52 -0.35 21.03
N LEU A 176 -5.61 -0.26 20.06
CA LEU A 176 -4.55 -1.25 19.83
C LEU A 176 -3.20 -0.63 20.19
N ALA A 177 -2.39 -1.36 20.95
CA ALA A 177 -1.06 -0.95 21.37
C ALA A 177 0.00 -1.89 20.77
N ILE A 178 1.04 -1.30 20.17
CA ILE A 178 2.22 -2.02 19.68
C ILE A 178 3.44 -1.46 20.40
N PRO A 179 4.11 -2.24 21.27
CA PRO A 179 5.35 -1.81 21.91
C PRO A 179 6.49 -1.78 20.89
N TYR A 180 7.33 -0.75 20.98
CA TYR A 180 8.54 -0.58 20.18
C TYR A 180 9.74 -0.48 21.08
N THR A 181 10.72 -1.34 20.83
CA THR A 181 12.08 -1.11 21.33
C THR A 181 12.84 -0.20 20.37
N ARG A 182 13.92 0.43 20.86
CA ARG A 182 14.88 1.14 20.01
C ARG A 182 15.36 0.28 18.83
N ALA A 183 15.71 -0.98 19.07
CA ALA A 183 16.22 -1.87 18.03
C ALA A 183 15.15 -2.17 16.96
N MET A 184 13.89 -2.35 17.37
CA MET A 184 12.77 -2.53 16.45
C MET A 184 12.56 -1.31 15.57
N ARG A 185 12.65 -0.12 16.14
CA ARG A 185 12.59 1.16 15.41
C ARG A 185 13.70 1.20 14.36
N GLU A 186 14.95 0.97 14.75
CA GLU A 186 16.09 1.01 13.83
C GLU A 186 15.92 0.02 12.67
N ALA A 187 15.49 -1.21 12.95
CA ALA A 187 15.23 -2.22 11.91
C ALA A 187 14.10 -1.79 10.97
N MET A 188 12.97 -1.33 11.53
CA MET A 188 11.79 -0.92 10.76
C MET A 188 12.11 0.19 9.75
N PHE A 189 12.75 1.26 10.22
CA PHE A 189 12.97 2.47 9.42
C PHE A 189 14.20 2.40 8.49
N ALA A 190 14.99 1.33 8.55
CA ALA A 190 16.14 1.12 7.65
C ALA A 190 15.73 0.77 6.20
N GLY A 191 14.51 0.27 6.00
CA GLY A 191 14.02 -0.21 4.70
C GLY A 191 13.85 0.89 3.64
N ASN A 192 13.93 0.50 2.35
CA ASN A 192 13.81 1.42 1.20
C ASN A 192 12.56 2.30 1.23
N ARG A 193 11.41 1.72 1.61
CA ARG A 193 10.13 2.44 1.69
C ARG A 193 10.23 3.59 2.69
N TRP A 194 10.71 3.34 3.91
CA TRP A 194 10.89 4.37 4.95
C TRP A 194 11.97 5.41 4.62
N ARG A 195 13.00 5.05 3.85
CA ARG A 195 13.96 6.04 3.29
C ARG A 195 13.31 6.99 2.27
N GLY A 196 12.05 6.77 1.90
CA GLY A 196 11.32 7.56 0.90
C GLY A 196 11.86 7.32 -0.52
N LYS A 197 12.41 6.13 -0.80
CA LYS A 197 12.92 5.76 -2.13
C LYS A 197 11.78 5.22 -2.98
N MET A 198 11.31 6.04 -3.91
CA MET A 198 10.20 5.71 -4.81
C MET A 198 10.65 5.23 -6.19
N THR A 199 11.96 5.27 -6.46
CA THR A 199 12.55 4.95 -7.76
C THR A 199 13.42 3.71 -7.67
N ALA A 200 13.38 2.88 -8.72
CA ALA A 200 14.19 1.68 -8.82
C ALA A 200 15.59 1.94 -9.45
N ASP A 201 16.31 2.96 -8.98
CA ASP A 201 17.59 3.43 -9.53
C ASP A 201 18.83 3.01 -8.72
N GLU A 202 18.68 2.40 -7.55
CA GLU A 202 19.81 1.93 -6.75
C GLU A 202 19.93 0.39 -6.81
N PRO A 203 21.15 -0.20 -6.80
CA PRO A 203 21.29 -1.64 -6.66
C PRO A 203 20.53 -2.17 -5.44
N GLY A 204 19.75 -3.23 -5.64
CA GLY A 204 18.96 -3.87 -4.58
C GLY A 204 17.69 -3.13 -4.16
N CYS A 205 17.30 -2.08 -4.90
CA CYS A 205 16.04 -1.40 -4.64
C CYS A 205 14.82 -2.32 -4.85
N TYR A 206 13.79 -2.07 -4.05
CA TYR A 206 12.47 -2.68 -4.17
C TYR A 206 11.45 -1.58 -3.87
N VAL A 207 10.67 -1.21 -4.87
CA VAL A 207 9.70 -0.11 -4.82
C VAL A 207 8.35 -0.56 -5.37
N HIS A 208 7.29 0.19 -5.07
CA HIS A 208 5.92 -0.08 -5.54
C HIS A 208 5.47 0.97 -6.54
N TYR A 209 4.71 0.54 -7.54
CA TYR A 209 4.02 1.40 -8.50
C TYR A 209 2.54 0.99 -8.59
N LEU A 210 1.56 1.90 -8.63
CA LEU A 210 1.60 3.38 -8.47
C LEU A 210 2.29 3.81 -7.17
N PRO A 211 2.84 5.05 -7.09
CA PRO A 211 3.70 5.46 -5.98
C PRO A 211 3.12 5.15 -4.60
N THR A 212 3.73 4.10 -4.04
CA THR A 212 3.66 3.48 -2.72
C THR A 212 2.31 3.00 -2.18
N HIS A 213 2.30 1.69 -1.88
CA HIS A 213 1.52 1.05 -0.83
C HIS A 213 2.50 0.76 0.32
N GLY A 214 2.18 1.18 1.54
CA GLY A 214 3.13 1.23 2.64
C GLY A 214 4.11 2.42 2.54
N PRO A 215 5.05 2.59 3.49
CA PRO A 215 5.43 1.61 4.51
C PRO A 215 4.38 1.38 5.61
N ASN A 216 4.49 0.22 6.26
CA ASN A 216 3.69 -0.12 7.42
C ASN A 216 4.28 0.55 8.66
N PHE A 217 3.44 0.95 9.62
CA PHE A 217 3.95 1.50 10.89
C PHE A 217 4.56 0.43 11.78
N TRP A 218 4.14 -0.82 11.63
CA TRP A 218 4.79 -2.01 12.15
C TRP A 218 4.63 -3.17 11.17
N ASP A 219 5.68 -3.97 10.98
CA ASP A 219 5.61 -5.27 10.31
C ASP A 219 6.73 -6.19 10.83
N SER A 220 6.84 -7.39 10.25
CA SER A 220 7.84 -8.39 10.62
C SER A 220 9.30 -7.89 10.57
N THR A 221 9.59 -6.84 9.80
CA THR A 221 10.92 -6.21 9.71
C THR A 221 11.35 -5.60 11.04
N ALA A 222 10.42 -5.08 11.84
CA ALA A 222 10.70 -4.60 13.19
C ALA A 222 11.32 -5.71 14.06
N MET A 223 10.99 -6.98 13.77
CA MET A 223 11.53 -8.17 14.43
C MET A 223 12.57 -8.90 13.58
N GLN A 224 13.22 -8.22 12.63
CA GLN A 224 14.22 -8.80 11.71
C GLN A 224 13.70 -10.04 10.94
N HIS A 225 12.41 -10.06 10.63
CA HIS A 225 11.68 -11.17 10.00
C HIS A 225 11.62 -12.46 10.84
N ASP A 226 11.86 -12.38 12.16
CA ASP A 226 11.57 -13.48 13.08
C ASP A 226 10.05 -13.61 13.29
N THR A 227 9.44 -14.47 12.50
CA THR A 227 7.99 -14.76 12.56
C THR A 227 7.56 -15.41 13.88
N GLY A 228 8.49 -15.96 14.66
CA GLY A 228 8.24 -16.61 15.95
C GLY A 228 8.39 -15.69 17.16
N ALA A 229 9.00 -14.51 16.99
CA ALA A 229 9.29 -13.61 18.11
C ALA A 229 8.03 -13.19 18.87
N ALA A 230 8.04 -13.31 20.20
CA ALA A 230 6.95 -12.87 21.05
C ALA A 230 6.89 -11.34 21.11
N ILE A 231 5.70 -10.78 20.93
CA ILE A 231 5.44 -9.35 21.07
C ILE A 231 4.02 -9.14 21.61
N ALA A 232 3.90 -8.31 22.64
CA ALA A 232 2.65 -7.97 23.32
C ALA A 232 1.87 -6.92 22.52
N ILE A 233 1.41 -7.29 21.32
CA ILE A 233 0.45 -6.46 20.57
C ILE A 233 -0.94 -6.80 21.09
N ASP A 234 -1.51 -5.88 21.85
CA ASP A 234 -2.73 -6.08 22.61
C ASP A 234 -3.74 -4.98 22.34
N GLY A 235 -5.03 -5.33 22.44
CA GLY A 235 -6.13 -4.38 22.35
C GLY A 235 -7.16 -4.75 21.29
N ALA A 236 -7.94 -3.77 20.83
CA ALA A 236 -9.02 -4.02 19.87
C ALA A 236 -8.95 -3.09 18.66
N LEU A 237 -9.34 -3.62 17.50
CA LEU A 237 -9.61 -2.85 16.30
C LEU A 237 -11.09 -2.97 15.92
N TYR A 238 -11.68 -1.85 15.52
CA TYR A 238 -13.00 -1.77 14.91
C TYR A 238 -12.84 -1.37 13.44
N PRO A 239 -12.52 -2.34 12.55
CA PRO A 239 -12.38 -2.05 11.14
C PRO A 239 -13.69 -1.53 10.55
N GLN A 240 -13.57 -0.61 9.60
CA GLN A 240 -14.70 -0.12 8.81
C GLN A 240 -14.94 -1.00 7.58
N TRP A 241 -13.91 -1.71 7.11
CA TRP A 241 -14.02 -2.59 5.96
C TRP A 241 -12.91 -3.66 5.99
N ALA A 242 -12.97 -4.62 5.08
CA ALA A 242 -11.97 -5.67 4.90
C ALA A 242 -11.98 -6.14 3.44
N ILE A 243 -10.81 -6.54 2.93
CA ILE A 243 -10.68 -7.04 1.57
C ILE A 243 -11.56 -8.28 1.37
N GLY A 244 -12.24 -8.38 0.23
CA GLY A 244 -13.19 -9.46 -0.06
C GLY A 244 -14.63 -9.24 0.41
N PHE A 245 -14.92 -8.09 1.02
CA PHE A 245 -16.28 -7.66 1.33
C PHE A 245 -16.73 -6.58 0.35
N ALA A 246 -17.96 -6.66 -0.15
CA ALA A 246 -18.44 -5.78 -1.20
C ALA A 246 -18.69 -4.33 -0.75
N GLN A 247 -18.92 -4.11 0.55
CA GLN A 247 -19.24 -2.82 1.15
C GLN A 247 -18.62 -2.71 2.56
N PRO A 248 -18.42 -1.48 3.07
CA PRO A 248 -18.07 -1.25 4.46
C PRO A 248 -19.06 -1.91 5.44
N PHE A 249 -18.57 -2.24 6.63
CA PHE A 249 -19.40 -2.85 7.68
C PHE A 249 -20.39 -1.84 8.26
N ALA A 250 -21.65 -2.25 8.36
CA ALA A 250 -22.68 -1.46 9.03
C ALA A 250 -22.58 -1.57 10.56
N GLU A 251 -22.16 -2.73 11.07
CA GLU A 251 -21.91 -2.96 12.49
C GLU A 251 -20.46 -2.59 12.84
N ASN A 252 -20.27 -2.01 14.04
CA ASN A 252 -18.96 -1.89 14.66
C ASN A 252 -18.48 -3.25 15.17
N ILE A 253 -17.84 -4.03 14.30
CA ILE A 253 -17.30 -5.36 14.62
C ILE A 253 -15.95 -5.18 15.31
N ALA A 254 -15.78 -5.75 16.52
CA ALA A 254 -14.52 -5.65 17.25
C ALA A 254 -13.64 -6.89 16.97
N VAL A 255 -12.37 -6.68 16.65
CA VAL A 255 -11.34 -7.73 16.55
C VAL A 255 -10.33 -7.49 17.67
N VAL A 256 -10.25 -8.42 18.62
CA VAL A 256 -9.40 -8.31 19.81
C VAL A 256 -8.12 -9.10 19.62
N PHE A 257 -7.00 -8.48 19.94
CA PHE A 257 -5.67 -9.05 19.89
C PHE A 257 -5.12 -9.26 21.30
N GLU A 258 -4.49 -10.41 21.50
CA GLU A 258 -3.67 -10.72 22.67
C GLU A 258 -2.35 -11.33 22.18
N ASN A 259 -1.23 -10.73 22.56
CA ASN A 259 0.11 -11.13 22.14
C ASN A 259 0.25 -11.27 20.60
N ARG A 260 -0.36 -10.34 19.86
CA ARG A 260 -0.47 -10.27 18.39
C ARG A 260 -1.44 -11.26 17.72
N TYR A 261 -2.08 -12.13 18.48
CA TYR A 261 -3.03 -13.11 17.95
C TYR A 261 -4.45 -12.66 18.18
N VAL A 262 -5.34 -12.93 17.21
CA VAL A 262 -6.76 -12.66 17.36
C VAL A 262 -7.35 -13.62 18.39
N SER A 263 -7.74 -13.07 19.54
CA SER A 263 -8.31 -13.81 20.68
C SER A 263 -9.84 -13.76 20.70
N ALA A 264 -10.45 -12.74 20.11
CA ALA A 264 -11.91 -12.65 19.98
C ALA A 264 -12.34 -11.81 18.76
N VAL A 265 -13.55 -12.11 18.26
CA VAL A 265 -14.26 -11.26 17.30
C VAL A 265 -15.70 -11.06 17.78
N HIS A 266 -16.06 -9.83 18.12
CA HIS A 266 -17.37 -9.44 18.66
C HIS A 266 -18.25 -8.79 17.58
N GLY A 267 -19.55 -9.08 17.65
CA GLY A 267 -20.57 -8.61 16.71
C GLY A 267 -21.59 -9.69 16.38
N ALA A 268 -22.78 -9.27 15.93
CA ALA A 268 -23.91 -10.15 15.66
C ALA A 268 -24.23 -10.31 14.17
N SER A 269 -23.70 -9.42 13.31
CA SER A 269 -23.98 -9.44 11.87
C SER A 269 -23.44 -10.68 11.16
N ASP A 270 -23.86 -10.87 9.91
CA ASP A 270 -23.35 -11.94 9.07
C ASP A 270 -21.85 -11.75 8.78
N GLU A 271 -21.42 -10.51 8.55
CA GLU A 271 -20.01 -10.15 8.40
C GLU A 271 -19.20 -10.46 9.66
N ALA A 272 -19.74 -10.15 10.85
CA ALA A 272 -19.08 -10.49 12.12
C ALA A 272 -18.89 -12.00 12.28
N ARG A 273 -19.87 -12.80 11.85
CA ARG A 273 -19.77 -14.27 11.86
C ARG A 273 -18.72 -14.77 10.87
N ILE A 274 -18.66 -14.21 9.68
CA ILE A 274 -17.65 -14.54 8.66
C ILE A 274 -16.25 -14.20 9.19
N LEU A 275 -16.05 -12.98 9.70
CA LEU A 275 -14.78 -12.56 10.27
C LEU A 275 -14.37 -13.43 11.46
N ARG A 276 -15.30 -13.78 12.36
CA ARG A 276 -15.00 -14.72 13.46
C ARG A 276 -14.56 -16.09 12.96
N GLY A 277 -15.22 -16.64 11.95
CA GLY A 277 -14.83 -17.92 11.36
C GLY A 277 -13.46 -17.88 10.68
N MET A 278 -13.05 -16.71 10.21
CA MET A 278 -11.82 -16.48 9.46
C MET A 278 -10.62 -16.14 10.35
N LEU A 279 -10.78 -15.16 11.24
CA LEU A 279 -9.69 -14.46 11.92
C LEU A 279 -9.23 -15.14 13.21
N MET A 280 -10.07 -15.92 13.88
CA MET A 280 -9.75 -16.49 15.20
C MET A 280 -8.43 -17.28 15.18
N GLY A 281 -7.51 -16.94 16.08
CA GLY A 281 -6.17 -17.51 16.14
C GLY A 281 -5.20 -17.02 15.05
N GLY A 282 -5.65 -16.14 14.15
CA GLY A 282 -4.81 -15.47 13.17
C GLY A 282 -3.80 -14.54 13.85
N LYS A 283 -2.70 -14.27 13.16
CA LYS A 283 -1.55 -13.51 13.65
C LYS A 283 -1.45 -12.18 12.89
N LEU A 284 -1.43 -11.07 13.61
CA LEU A 284 -1.13 -9.77 13.01
C LEU A 284 0.31 -9.78 12.47
N ILE A 285 0.48 -9.51 11.18
CA ILE A 285 1.79 -9.41 10.52
C ILE A 285 2.10 -8.01 10.01
N GLU A 286 1.06 -7.18 9.84
CA GLU A 286 1.18 -5.80 9.38
C GLU A 286 0.28 -4.91 10.23
N GLY A 287 0.89 -3.98 10.99
CA GLY A 287 0.21 -3.07 11.89
C GLY A 287 0.23 -1.66 11.34
N GLY A 288 -0.93 -1.17 10.86
CA GLY A 288 -1.06 0.19 10.36
C GLY A 288 -0.29 0.41 9.05
N GLY A 289 -0.48 -0.49 8.09
CA GLY A 289 -0.07 -0.26 6.71
C GLY A 289 -0.71 1.00 6.14
N CYS A 290 0.08 1.96 5.67
CA CYS A 290 -0.41 3.29 5.30
C CYS A 290 -0.01 3.66 3.86
N GLY A 291 -0.94 4.28 3.13
CA GLY A 291 -0.64 4.98 1.89
C GLY A 291 0.00 6.34 2.11
N PHE A 292 0.65 6.91 1.09
CA PHE A 292 1.31 8.22 1.17
C PHE A 292 1.07 9.11 -0.06
N ASN A 293 0.05 8.80 -0.85
CA ASN A 293 -0.31 9.56 -2.05
C ASN A 293 -1.64 10.33 -1.83
N PRO A 294 -1.62 11.65 -1.54
CA PRO A 294 -2.82 12.45 -1.28
C PRO A 294 -3.86 12.45 -2.41
N LYS A 295 -3.47 12.04 -3.62
CA LYS A 295 -4.36 11.97 -4.78
C LYS A 295 -4.90 10.56 -5.04
N ALA A 296 -4.57 9.59 -4.17
CA ALA A 296 -5.15 8.25 -4.20
C ALA A 296 -6.56 8.27 -3.59
N PRO A 297 -7.51 7.48 -4.13
CA PRO A 297 -8.85 7.38 -3.56
C PRO A 297 -8.83 6.80 -2.14
N ARG A 298 -9.42 7.51 -1.17
CA ARG A 298 -9.47 7.08 0.23
C ARG A 298 -10.26 5.79 0.44
N HIS A 299 -11.43 5.68 -0.19
CA HIS A 299 -12.36 4.56 0.02
C HIS A 299 -12.22 3.44 -1.02
N THR A 300 -11.00 3.22 -1.52
CA THR A 300 -10.66 2.05 -2.35
C THR A 300 -9.70 1.19 -1.57
N ILE A 301 -10.12 -0.05 -1.26
CA ILE A 301 -9.32 -0.96 -0.43
C ILE A 301 -8.65 -2.09 -1.23
N TYR A 302 -9.17 -2.52 -2.37
CA TYR A 302 -8.48 -3.55 -3.15
C TYR A 302 -7.23 -2.99 -3.84
N PRO A 303 -6.11 -3.74 -3.93
CA PRO A 303 -5.93 -5.11 -3.44
C PRO A 303 -5.44 -5.28 -2.00
N ALA A 304 -4.91 -4.25 -1.33
CA ALA A 304 -4.23 -4.39 -0.02
C ALA A 304 -4.39 -3.16 0.89
N GLY A 305 -5.56 -2.52 0.91
CA GLY A 305 -5.83 -1.22 1.54
C GLY A 305 -5.79 -0.03 0.56
N SER A 306 -5.89 1.18 1.11
CA SER A 306 -5.84 2.42 0.32
C SER A 306 -4.44 3.02 0.29
N ASN A 307 -4.04 3.57 -0.86
CA ASN A 307 -2.81 4.37 -1.00
C ASN A 307 -2.99 5.83 -0.51
N ALA A 308 -4.17 6.20 -0.02
CA ALA A 308 -4.42 7.51 0.56
C ALA A 308 -3.75 7.66 1.95
N PRO A 309 -3.13 8.81 2.24
CA PRO A 309 -2.57 9.13 3.54
C PRO A 309 -3.57 8.96 4.68
N GLY A 310 -3.14 8.23 5.70
CA GLY A 310 -3.88 8.03 6.94
C GLY A 310 -5.07 7.07 6.87
N ALA A 311 -5.34 6.48 5.70
CA ALA A 311 -6.10 5.24 5.63
C ALA A 311 -5.16 4.07 5.97
N LEU A 312 -5.55 3.25 6.94
CA LEU A 312 -4.72 2.19 7.50
C LEU A 312 -5.30 0.82 7.18
N HIS A 313 -4.43 -0.12 6.83
CA HIS A 313 -4.75 -1.54 6.84
C HIS A 313 -3.96 -2.30 7.91
N PHE A 314 -4.52 -3.44 8.31
CA PHE A 314 -3.96 -4.36 9.28
C PHE A 314 -4.01 -5.77 8.70
N GLY A 315 -2.86 -6.26 8.27
CA GLY A 315 -2.69 -7.56 7.64
C GLY A 315 -2.57 -8.66 8.67
N ILE A 316 -3.43 -9.67 8.55
CA ILE A 316 -3.52 -10.82 9.45
C ILE A 316 -3.29 -12.09 8.65
N ASP A 317 -2.29 -12.86 9.06
CA ASP A 317 -2.14 -14.24 8.61
C ASP A 317 -3.10 -15.15 9.40
N LEU A 318 -4.06 -15.72 8.69
CA LEU A 318 -5.06 -16.63 9.22
C LEU A 318 -4.44 -17.96 9.65
N ALA A 319 -5.02 -18.59 10.68
CA ALA A 319 -4.59 -19.91 11.14
C ALA A 319 -4.78 -21.03 10.10
N LYS A 320 -5.66 -20.81 9.12
CA LYS A 320 -5.92 -21.71 7.99
C LYS A 320 -6.50 -20.93 6.80
N PRO A 321 -6.45 -21.47 5.57
CA PRO A 321 -7.10 -20.86 4.42
C PRO A 321 -8.59 -20.59 4.65
N SER A 322 -9.06 -19.43 4.20
CA SER A 322 -10.45 -18.98 4.29
C SER A 322 -11.27 -19.44 3.10
N ASP A 323 -12.29 -20.27 3.34
CA ASP A 323 -13.23 -20.68 2.29
C ASP A 323 -14.07 -19.51 1.77
N TYR A 324 -14.30 -18.49 2.59
CA TYR A 324 -15.01 -17.27 2.17
C TYR A 324 -14.20 -16.53 1.11
N ILE A 325 -12.91 -16.25 1.38
CA ILE A 325 -12.02 -15.57 0.43
C ILE A 325 -11.92 -16.36 -0.87
N ARG A 326 -11.76 -17.69 -0.79
CA ARG A 326 -11.68 -18.55 -1.98
C ARG A 326 -12.94 -18.51 -2.85
N LYS A 327 -14.12 -18.24 -2.26
CA LYS A 327 -15.39 -18.10 -2.98
C LYS A 327 -15.56 -16.70 -3.56
N MET A 328 -15.24 -15.68 -2.79
CA MET A 328 -15.48 -14.28 -3.16
C MET A 328 -14.41 -13.69 -4.08
N MET A 329 -13.16 -14.13 -3.92
CA MET A 329 -12.02 -13.68 -4.70
C MET A 329 -11.13 -14.88 -5.09
N PRO A 330 -11.63 -15.81 -5.94
CA PRO A 330 -10.91 -17.05 -6.28
C PRO A 330 -9.58 -16.84 -6.99
N LEU A 331 -9.37 -15.65 -7.57
CA LEU A 331 -8.14 -15.25 -8.28
C LEU A 331 -7.42 -14.10 -7.57
N TRP A 332 -7.69 -13.85 -6.29
CA TRP A 332 -6.93 -12.86 -5.53
C TRP A 332 -5.45 -13.23 -5.51
N GLU A 333 -4.58 -12.25 -5.70
CA GLU A 333 -3.13 -12.44 -5.81
C GLU A 333 -2.49 -12.83 -4.49
N GLU A 334 -3.14 -12.50 -3.39
CA GLU A 334 -2.70 -12.85 -2.04
C GLU A 334 -3.25 -14.22 -1.65
N PRO A 335 -2.48 -15.01 -0.88
CA PRO A 335 -2.94 -16.34 -0.51
C PRO A 335 -4.18 -16.22 0.37
N PRO A 336 -5.11 -17.20 0.34
CA PRO A 336 -6.35 -17.15 1.12
C PRO A 336 -6.15 -17.30 2.63
N ILE A 337 -4.90 -17.19 3.09
CA ILE A 337 -4.47 -17.11 4.48
C ILE A 337 -4.15 -15.67 4.88
N HIS A 338 -4.22 -14.69 3.99
CA HIS A 338 -3.98 -13.29 4.32
C HIS A 338 -5.31 -12.54 4.36
N GLN A 339 -5.49 -11.64 5.34
CA GLN A 339 -6.66 -10.78 5.41
C GLN A 339 -6.27 -9.39 5.91
N ASP A 340 -6.57 -8.39 5.09
CA ASP A 340 -6.45 -6.98 5.48
C ASP A 340 -7.76 -6.44 6.03
N LEU A 341 -7.68 -5.89 7.23
CA LEU A 341 -8.72 -5.08 7.87
C LEU A 341 -8.40 -3.60 7.68
N VAL A 342 -9.39 -2.76 7.36
CA VAL A 342 -9.16 -1.35 6.99
C VAL A 342 -9.88 -0.39 7.92
N THR A 343 -9.18 0.69 8.27
CA THR A 343 -9.72 1.85 8.99
C THR A 343 -9.36 3.14 8.25
N PHE A 344 -10.25 4.13 8.28
CA PHE A 344 -10.16 5.37 7.52
C PHE A 344 -10.07 6.61 8.42
N ASP A 345 -10.18 6.50 9.73
CA ASP A 345 -10.22 7.65 10.64
C ASP A 345 -9.51 7.36 11.97
N THR A 346 -8.64 6.34 11.98
CA THR A 346 -7.84 6.00 13.15
C THR A 346 -6.87 7.13 13.49
N THR A 347 -6.79 7.46 14.77
CA THR A 347 -5.75 8.31 15.34
C THR A 347 -4.56 7.44 15.74
N VAL A 348 -3.35 7.87 15.37
CA VAL A 348 -2.11 7.15 15.68
C VAL A 348 -1.19 8.06 16.47
N THR A 349 -0.77 7.60 17.65
CA THR A 349 0.09 8.36 18.56
C THR A 349 1.28 7.55 19.05
N THR A 350 2.35 8.25 19.43
CA THR A 350 3.52 7.70 20.11
C THR A 350 4.06 8.74 21.10
N ASN A 351 4.19 8.39 22.38
CA ASN A 351 4.74 9.24 23.44
C ASN A 351 4.26 10.72 23.38
N GLY A 352 2.95 10.94 23.24
CA GLY A 352 2.34 12.28 23.16
C GLY A 352 2.45 12.98 21.80
N THR A 353 3.17 12.41 20.83
CA THR A 353 3.21 12.90 19.45
C THR A 353 2.10 12.24 18.63
N THR A 354 1.34 13.05 17.90
CA THR A 354 0.33 12.58 16.96
C THR A 354 0.96 12.40 15.57
N ILE A 355 0.83 11.19 15.02
CA ILE A 355 1.29 10.81 13.67
C ILE A 355 0.13 10.94 12.68
N ILE A 356 -1.04 10.41 13.06
CA ILE A 356 -2.31 10.57 12.33
C ILE A 356 -3.35 11.10 13.32
N ASP A 357 -4.08 12.16 12.95
CA ASP A 357 -5.22 12.68 13.70
C ASP A 357 -6.50 12.35 12.93
N ARG A 358 -7.32 11.44 13.47
CA ARG A 358 -8.61 11.05 12.88
C ARG A 358 -8.54 10.78 11.37
N GLY A 359 -7.57 9.97 10.96
CA GLY A 359 -7.32 9.64 9.54
C GLY A 359 -6.52 10.68 8.74
N PHE A 360 -6.21 11.84 9.29
CA PHE A 360 -5.36 12.84 8.64
C PHE A 360 -3.88 12.62 9.00
N LEU A 361 -3.04 12.37 7.98
CA LEU A 361 -1.60 12.18 8.19
C LEU A 361 -0.91 13.51 8.49
N MET A 362 -0.40 13.68 9.72
CA MET A 362 0.18 14.95 10.20
C MET A 362 1.46 15.38 9.47
N ALA A 363 2.08 14.47 8.71
CA ALA A 363 3.22 14.79 7.86
C ALA A 363 2.85 15.67 6.64
N LEU A 364 1.58 15.67 6.21
CA LEU A 364 1.12 16.54 5.12
C LEU A 364 1.21 18.03 5.47
N ARG A 365 1.24 18.35 6.78
CA ARG A 365 1.44 19.72 7.29
C ARG A 365 2.87 19.99 7.78
N ASP A 366 3.80 19.07 7.56
CA ASP A 366 5.21 19.32 7.89
C ASP A 366 5.73 20.49 7.03
N PRO A 367 6.38 21.52 7.62
CA PRO A 367 6.86 22.69 6.87
C PRO A 367 7.76 22.33 5.69
N THR A 368 8.56 21.26 5.79
CA THR A 368 9.44 20.81 4.72
C THR A 368 8.67 20.16 3.57
N VAL A 369 7.59 19.42 3.88
CA VAL A 369 6.67 18.84 2.90
C VAL A 369 5.92 19.95 2.17
N VAL A 370 5.38 20.94 2.90
CA VAL A 370 4.68 22.09 2.32
C VAL A 370 5.60 22.92 1.43
N ALA A 371 6.83 23.18 1.88
CA ALA A 371 7.84 23.90 1.08
C ALA A 371 8.23 23.12 -0.19
N MET A 372 8.29 21.79 -0.12
CA MET A 372 8.56 20.96 -1.30
C MET A 372 7.37 20.93 -2.26
N ALA A 373 6.14 20.79 -1.75
CA ALA A 373 4.92 20.79 -2.55
C ALA A 373 4.76 22.10 -3.35
N SER A 374 5.19 23.22 -2.79
CA SER A 374 5.17 24.55 -3.44
C SER A 374 5.96 24.61 -4.75
N ARG A 375 6.88 23.65 -4.98
CA ARG A 375 7.64 23.53 -6.24
C ARG A 375 6.84 22.91 -7.39
N TYR A 376 5.78 22.19 -7.05
CA TYR A 376 4.95 21.43 -8.01
C TYR A 376 3.58 22.07 -8.23
N GLY A 377 3.14 22.96 -7.33
CA GLY A 377 1.84 23.63 -7.41
C GLY A 377 1.44 24.25 -6.07
N ASP A 378 0.15 24.54 -5.91
CA ASP A 378 -0.41 24.97 -4.63
C ASP A 378 -0.35 23.82 -3.61
N PRO A 379 0.35 23.96 -2.46
CA PRO A 379 0.42 22.92 -1.44
C PRO A 379 -0.95 22.51 -0.90
N VAL A 380 -1.92 23.43 -0.79
CA VAL A 380 -3.24 23.12 -0.23
C VAL A 380 -3.99 22.19 -1.16
N ASP A 381 -4.06 22.49 -2.46
CA ASP A 381 -4.61 21.57 -3.45
C ASP A 381 -3.86 20.24 -3.45
N LEU A 382 -2.53 20.27 -3.56
CA LEU A 382 -1.73 19.05 -3.72
C LEU A 382 -1.82 18.09 -2.53
N LEU A 383 -1.80 18.62 -1.30
CA LEU A 383 -1.68 17.82 -0.08
C LEU A 383 -3.02 17.60 0.63
N GLU A 384 -3.97 18.53 0.52
CA GLU A 384 -5.26 18.47 1.24
C GLU A 384 -6.49 18.47 0.30
N GLY A 385 -6.35 18.91 -0.96
CA GLY A 385 -7.47 19.09 -1.89
C GLY A 385 -8.18 17.81 -2.38
N SER A 386 -7.86 16.65 -1.81
CA SER A 386 -8.45 15.36 -2.15
C SER A 386 -8.52 14.39 -0.95
N VAL A 387 -8.21 14.88 0.25
CA VAL A 387 -8.10 14.08 1.48
C VAL A 387 -9.45 13.92 2.17
#